data_AF-A0A9D7CWS6-F1
#
_entry.id   AF-A0A9D7CWS6-F1
#
_cell.length_a   1.000
_cell.length_b   1.000
_cell.length_c   1.000
_cell.angle_alpha   90.00
_cell.angle_beta   90.00
_cell.angle_gamma   90.00
#
_symmetry.space_group_name_H-M   'P 1'
#
loop_
_entity.id
_entity.type
_entity.pdbx_description
1 polymer ?
#
loop_
_entity_poly.entity_id
_entity_poly.type
_entity_poly.pdbx_seq_one_letter_code
_entity_poly.pdbx_strand_id
1 'polypeptide(L)'
;MTKSELIDALAIRSELTKARAELVVNCVFDAMTEALHRGEGIEIRGFGSFTVRPYKSYNGRNPRTGEQVVVPAKRLPYFKVGKELRELVNASRAHGAIRGDDDDDDDKDDDFDPEDDGD
;
A
#
# COMPACT_ATOMS: atom_id res chain seq x y z
N MET A 1 7.12 2.20 14.64
CA MET A 1 8.38 1.65 14.09
C MET A 1 8.89 2.60 13.01
N THR A 2 10.05 3.21 13.21
CA THR A 2 10.80 4.02 12.23
C THR A 2 11.80 3.17 11.46
N LYS A 3 12.43 3.71 10.39
CA LYS A 3 13.48 2.99 9.64
C LYS A 3 14.67 2.60 10.52
N SER A 4 15.12 3.50 11.40
CA SER A 4 16.20 3.22 12.35
C SER A 4 15.83 2.11 13.33
N GLU A 5 14.60 2.13 13.85
CA GLU A 5 14.08 1.07 14.73
C GLU A 5 13.96 -0.28 13.98
N LEU A 6 13.61 -0.27 12.70
CA LEU A 6 13.59 -1.47 11.85
C LEU A 6 15.00 -2.05 11.65
N ILE A 7 16.00 -1.19 11.40
CA ILE A 7 17.41 -1.61 11.27
C ILE A 7 17.89 -2.23 12.58
N ASP A 8 17.63 -1.59 13.71
CA ASP A 8 18.03 -2.10 15.02
C ASP A 8 17.33 -3.42 15.34
N ALA A 9 16.03 -3.54 15.04
CA ALA A 9 15.29 -4.78 15.22
C ALA A 9 15.83 -5.92 14.33
N LEU A 10 16.20 -5.62 13.08
CA LEU A 10 16.77 -6.60 12.14
C LEU A 10 18.17 -7.04 12.61
N ALA A 11 19.01 -6.10 13.04
CA ALA A 11 20.34 -6.39 13.57
C ALA A 11 20.27 -7.38 14.74
N ILE A 12 19.36 -7.15 15.68
CA ILE A 12 19.16 -8.03 16.85
C ILE A 12 18.62 -9.40 16.42
N ARG A 13 17.55 -9.44 15.62
CA ARG A 13 16.86 -10.70 15.27
C ARG A 13 17.69 -11.62 14.38
N SER A 14 18.56 -11.05 13.55
CA SER A 14 19.36 -11.80 12.57
C SER A 14 20.84 -11.86 12.95
N GLU A 15 21.20 -11.44 14.15
CA GLU A 15 22.59 -11.40 14.65
C GLU A 15 23.55 -10.70 13.68
N LEU A 16 23.05 -9.67 13.00
CA LEU A 16 23.84 -8.85 12.07
C LEU A 16 24.44 -7.65 12.79
N THR A 17 25.59 -7.20 12.30
CA THR A 17 26.06 -5.86 12.67
C THR A 17 25.06 -4.81 12.18
N LYS A 18 24.93 -3.70 12.92
CA LYS A 18 24.04 -2.59 12.54
C LYS A 18 24.30 -2.10 11.11
N ALA A 19 25.56 -2.01 10.72
CA ALA A 19 25.95 -1.63 9.35
C ALA A 19 25.45 -2.63 8.28
N ARG A 20 25.50 -3.94 8.54
CA ARG A 20 24.95 -4.94 7.62
C ARG A 20 23.44 -4.90 7.57
N ALA A 21 22.77 -4.75 8.72
CA ALA A 21 21.31 -4.60 8.77
C ALA A 21 20.84 -3.36 8.00
N GLU A 22 21.54 -2.24 8.15
CA GLU A 22 21.28 -1.01 7.39
C GLU A 22 21.41 -1.22 5.89
N LEU A 23 22.50 -1.87 5.44
CA LEU A 23 22.70 -2.19 4.03
C LEU A 23 21.57 -3.05 3.47
N VAL A 24 21.15 -4.09 4.20
CA VAL A 24 20.06 -4.99 3.78
C VAL A 24 18.74 -4.22 3.69
N VAL A 25 18.40 -3.42 4.70
CA VAL A 25 17.16 -2.63 4.70
C VAL A 25 17.14 -1.64 3.55
N ASN A 26 18.25 -0.93 3.29
CA ASN A 26 18.35 -0.02 2.15
C ASN A 26 18.17 -0.76 0.83
N CYS A 27 18.87 -1.88 0.63
CA CYS A 27 18.77 -2.69 -0.59
C CYS A 27 17.33 -3.14 -0.88
N VAL A 28 16.57 -3.52 0.14
CA VAL A 28 15.15 -3.89 -0.02
C VAL A 28 14.32 -2.69 -0.48
N PHE A 29 14.44 -1.54 0.19
CA PHE A 29 13.68 -0.35 -0.18
C PHE A 29 14.05 0.19 -1.57
N ASP A 30 15.32 0.11 -1.94
CA ASP A 30 15.80 0.52 -3.26
C ASP A 30 15.20 -0.39 -4.34
N ALA A 31 15.28 -1.71 -4.16
CA ALA A 31 14.70 -2.68 -5.10
C ALA A 31 13.17 -2.49 -5.26
N MET A 32 12.45 -2.25 -4.17
CA MET A 32 11.01 -1.95 -4.23
C MET A 32 10.74 -0.64 -4.97
N THR A 33 11.53 0.39 -4.71
CA THR A 33 11.38 1.70 -5.36
C THR A 33 11.60 1.59 -6.86
N GLU A 34 12.64 0.86 -7.29
CA GLU A 34 12.94 0.64 -8.70
C GLU A 34 11.83 -0.13 -9.42
N ALA A 35 11.30 -1.20 -8.81
CA ALA A 35 10.18 -1.96 -9.37
C ALA A 35 8.93 -1.07 -9.56
N LEU A 36 8.56 -0.30 -8.54
CA LEU A 36 7.44 0.64 -8.64
C LEU A 36 7.68 1.76 -9.66
N HIS A 37 8.92 2.25 -9.78
CA HIS A 37 9.26 3.24 -10.80
C HIS A 37 9.04 2.70 -12.22
N ARG A 38 9.37 1.42 -12.46
CA ARG A 38 9.10 0.73 -13.73
C ARG A 38 7.61 0.39 -13.92
N GLY A 39 6.79 0.50 -12.89
CA GLY A 39 5.37 0.15 -12.93
C GLY A 39 5.09 -1.31 -12.63
N GLU A 40 6.07 -2.04 -12.12
CA GLU A 40 5.93 -3.45 -11.77
C GLU A 40 5.17 -3.59 -10.44
N GLY A 41 4.40 -4.66 -10.33
CA GLY A 41 3.78 -5.06 -9.06
C GLY A 41 4.78 -5.78 -8.17
N ILE A 42 4.65 -5.61 -6.86
CA ILE A 42 5.44 -6.33 -5.85
C ILE A 42 4.47 -7.13 -4.99
N GLU A 43 4.64 -8.44 -4.90
CA GLU A 43 3.84 -9.30 -4.03
C GLU A 43 4.70 -9.88 -2.91
N ILE A 44 4.26 -9.70 -1.67
CA ILE A 44 4.89 -10.27 -0.48
C ILE A 44 3.83 -11.13 0.22
N ARG A 45 3.90 -12.45 0.01
CA ARG A 45 2.96 -13.42 0.60
C ARG A 45 2.86 -13.24 2.12
N GLY A 46 1.64 -13.28 2.63
CA GLY A 46 1.31 -13.04 4.02
C GLY A 46 1.32 -11.57 4.46
N PHE A 47 1.88 -10.66 3.66
CA PHE A 47 1.95 -9.23 3.99
C PHE A 47 0.99 -8.40 3.12
N GLY A 48 1.09 -8.52 1.80
CA GLY A 48 0.27 -7.76 0.85
C GLY A 48 0.98 -7.55 -0.49
N SER A 49 0.41 -6.68 -1.32
CA SER A 49 0.95 -6.36 -2.63
C SER A 49 0.97 -4.86 -2.92
N PHE A 50 2.00 -4.39 -3.62
CA PHE A 50 2.11 -3.04 -4.14
C PHE A 50 1.85 -3.06 -5.64
N THR A 51 1.01 -2.13 -6.10
CA THR A 51 0.72 -1.93 -7.53
C THR A 51 0.78 -0.45 -7.87
N VAL A 52 1.06 -0.09 -9.11
CA VAL A 52 1.07 1.30 -9.56
C VAL A 52 -0.22 1.60 -10.30
N ARG A 53 -1.08 2.44 -9.74
CA ARG A 53 -2.38 2.79 -10.32
C ARG A 53 -2.32 4.12 -11.09
N PRO A 54 -2.85 4.19 -12.32
CA PRO A 54 -3.03 5.45 -13.02
C PRO A 54 -4.26 6.20 -12.47
N TYR A 55 -4.13 7.51 -12.31
CA TYR A 55 -5.20 8.41 -11.93
C TYR A 55 -5.40 9.43 -13.03
N LYS A 56 -6.65 9.56 -13.51
CA LYS A 56 -7.03 10.55 -14.53
C LYS A 56 -6.93 11.96 -13.94
N SER A 57 -6.72 12.95 -14.81
CA SER A 57 -6.82 14.35 -14.41
C SER A 57 -8.25 14.67 -13.95
N TYR A 58 -8.38 15.54 -12.95
CA TYR A 58 -9.68 15.99 -12.46
C TYR A 58 -9.62 17.44 -12.00
N ASN A 59 -10.78 18.09 -11.94
CA ASN A 59 -10.88 19.45 -11.41
C ASN A 59 -11.16 19.38 -9.91
N GLY A 60 -10.19 19.81 -9.11
CA GLY A 60 -10.33 19.97 -7.67
C GLY A 60 -10.67 21.40 -7.28
N ARG A 61 -10.78 21.64 -5.98
CA ARG A 61 -10.86 22.98 -5.41
C ARG A 61 -9.77 23.17 -4.37
N ASN A 62 -9.16 24.35 -4.35
CA ASN A 62 -8.23 24.71 -3.31
C ASN A 62 -9.00 24.81 -1.97
N PRO A 63 -8.66 24.01 -0.94
CA PRO A 63 -9.37 24.04 0.34
C PRO A 63 -9.32 25.41 1.03
N ARG A 64 -8.31 26.24 0.73
CA ARG A 64 -8.10 27.55 1.35
C ARG A 64 -8.82 28.69 0.61
N THR A 65 -8.89 28.64 -0.73
CA THR A 65 -9.42 29.76 -1.56
C THR A 65 -10.72 29.42 -2.28
N GLY A 66 -11.09 28.14 -2.39
CA GLY A 66 -12.27 27.68 -3.12
C GLY A 66 -12.13 27.72 -4.65
N GLU A 67 -11.03 28.23 -5.17
CA GLU A 67 -10.74 28.32 -6.60
C GLU A 67 -10.62 26.93 -7.23
N GLN A 68 -11.09 26.81 -8.47
CA GLN A 68 -10.92 25.58 -9.24
C GLN A 68 -9.45 25.40 -9.62
N VAL A 69 -8.93 24.20 -9.38
CA VAL A 69 -7.56 23.81 -9.72
C VAL A 69 -7.58 22.50 -10.48
N VAL A 70 -6.91 22.47 -11.63
CA VAL A 70 -6.76 21.26 -12.43
C VAL A 70 -5.68 20.40 -11.79
N VAL A 71 -6.03 19.17 -11.40
CA VAL A 71 -5.08 18.17 -10.94
C VAL A 71 -4.68 17.31 -12.14
N PRO A 72 -3.39 17.28 -12.52
CA PRO A 72 -2.94 16.51 -13.68
C PRO A 72 -3.05 15.00 -13.41
N ALA A 73 -3.09 14.23 -14.50
CA ALA A 73 -3.00 12.78 -14.41
C ALA A 73 -1.67 12.36 -13.77
N LYS A 74 -1.71 11.29 -12.97
CA LYS A 74 -0.55 10.82 -12.20
C LYS A 74 -0.59 9.31 -12.01
N ARG A 75 0.55 8.74 -11.65
CA ARG A 75 0.68 7.33 -11.24
C ARG A 75 1.05 7.30 -9.78
N LEU A 76 0.32 6.54 -8.97
CA LEU A 76 0.61 6.42 -7.54
C LEU A 76 0.73 4.94 -7.14
N PRO A 77 1.65 4.61 -6.23
CA PRO A 77 1.68 3.29 -5.63
C PRO A 77 0.44 3.09 -4.75
N TYR A 78 -0.11 1.89 -4.78
CA TYR A 78 -1.23 1.43 -3.97
C TYR A 78 -0.84 0.12 -3.31
N PHE A 79 -1.06 0.01 -1.99
CA PHE A 79 -0.81 -1.19 -1.23
C PHE A 79 -2.13 -1.92 -0.92
N LYS A 80 -2.31 -3.14 -1.43
CA LYS A 80 -3.38 -4.05 -1.03
C LYS A 80 -2.89 -4.88 0.15
N VAL A 81 -3.56 -4.74 1.30
CA VAL A 81 -3.23 -5.47 2.53
C VAL A 81 -3.56 -6.96 2.33
N GLY A 82 -2.63 -7.84 2.70
CA GLY A 82 -2.85 -9.29 2.67
C GLY A 82 -3.82 -9.73 3.77
N LYS A 83 -4.60 -10.79 3.50
CA LYS A 83 -5.57 -11.35 4.46
C LYS A 83 -4.90 -11.72 5.80
N GLU A 84 -3.77 -12.41 5.75
CA GLU A 84 -3.01 -12.82 6.94
C GLU A 84 -2.58 -11.62 7.80
N LEU A 85 -2.03 -10.57 7.18
CA LEU A 85 -1.65 -9.35 7.90
C LEU A 85 -2.86 -8.68 8.55
N ARG A 86 -3.99 -8.58 7.84
CA ARG A 86 -5.24 -8.02 8.36
C ARG A 86 -5.74 -8.81 9.57
N GLU A 87 -5.76 -10.14 9.48
CA GLU A 87 -6.20 -11.02 10.56
C GLU A 87 -5.28 -10.95 11.78
N LEU A 88 -3.96 -10.95 11.58
CA LEU A 88 -2.97 -10.80 12.66
C LEU A 88 -3.12 -9.48 13.40
N VAL A 89 -3.37 -8.38 12.68
CA VAL A 89 -3.59 -7.06 13.28
C VAL A 89 -4.93 -7.02 14.03
N ASN A 90 -6.01 -7.54 13.46
CA ASN A 90 -7.33 -7.56 14.10
C ASN A 90 -7.37 -8.47 15.34
N ALA A 91 -6.63 -9.58 15.35
CA ALA A 91 -6.50 -10.46 16.51
C ALA A 91 -5.74 -9.81 17.68
N SER A 92 -4.88 -8.83 17.39
CA SER A 92 -4.16 -8.05 18.40
C SER A 92 -5.12 -7.07 19.07
N ARG A 93 -5.75 -7.48 20.18
CA ARG A 93 -6.63 -6.64 21.04
C ARG A 93 -5.91 -5.45 21.70
N ALA A 94 -4.70 -5.10 21.28
CA ALA A 94 -3.88 -4.02 21.84
C ALA A 94 -4.30 -2.62 21.38
N HIS A 95 -5.25 -2.49 20.44
CA HIS A 95 -5.91 -1.22 20.12
C HIS A 95 -7.41 -1.37 20.39
N GLY A 96 -7.92 -0.53 21.30
CA GLY A 96 -9.26 -0.62 21.87
C GLY A 96 -10.36 -0.76 20.81
N ALA A 97 -11.42 -1.48 21.19
CA ALA A 97 -12.61 -1.75 20.39
C ALA A 97 -12.96 -0.63 19.41
N ILE A 98 -12.56 -0.77 18.15
CA ILE A 98 -13.14 -0.02 17.05
C ILE A 98 -14.55 -0.59 16.91
N ARG A 99 -15.55 0.22 17.26
CA ARG A 99 -16.95 -0.11 16.95
C ARG A 99 -17.03 -0.19 15.43
N GLY A 100 -17.26 -1.40 14.90
CA GLY A 100 -17.46 -1.60 13.48
C GLY A 100 -18.69 -0.83 13.05
N ASP A 101 -18.51 0.13 12.14
CA ASP A 101 -19.50 0.30 11.08
C ASP A 101 -19.13 -0.76 10.04
N ASP A 102 -20.11 -1.66 9.82
CA ASP A 102 -20.08 -2.73 8.85
C ASP A 102 -19.99 -2.14 7.43
N ASP A 103 -18.77 -1.86 6.96
CA ASP A 103 -18.48 -1.78 5.53
C ASP A 103 -17.65 -3.02 5.17
N ASP A 104 -18.30 -4.18 5.28
CA ASP A 104 -18.09 -5.29 4.34
C ASP A 104 -18.55 -4.80 2.95
N ASP A 105 -17.81 -3.84 2.39
CA ASP A 105 -17.80 -3.65 0.94
C ASP A 105 -17.01 -4.83 0.40
N ASP A 106 -17.75 -5.91 0.19
CA ASP A 106 -17.59 -6.87 -0.88
C ASP A 106 -16.55 -6.35 -1.89
N ASP A 107 -15.37 -6.98 -1.89
CA ASP A 107 -14.62 -7.19 -3.13
C ASP A 107 -15.61 -7.91 -4.06
N LYS A 108 -16.54 -7.15 -4.66
CA LYS A 108 -17.30 -7.60 -5.82
C LYS A 108 -16.23 -7.86 -6.84
N ASP A 109 -16.04 -9.15 -7.09
CA ASP A 109 -15.47 -9.63 -8.32
C ASP A 109 -16.06 -8.77 -9.43
N ASP A 110 -15.24 -7.89 -10.00
CA ASP A 110 -15.51 -7.20 -11.24
C ASP A 110 -15.53 -8.30 -12.32
N ASP A 111 -16.58 -9.12 -12.33
CA ASP A 111 -17.07 -9.86 -13.48
C ASP A 111 -17.52 -8.78 -14.49
N PHE A 112 -16.54 -8.23 -15.19
CA PHE A 112 -16.75 -7.47 -16.40
C PHE A 112 -17.30 -8.44 -17.45
N ASP A 113 -18.62 -8.56 -17.51
CA ASP A 113 -19.36 -9.22 -18.58
C ASP A 113 -19.42 -8.26 -19.78
N PRO A 114 -18.72 -8.53 -20.90
CA PRO A 114 -18.63 -7.61 -22.03
C PRO A 114 -19.72 -7.85 -23.08
N GLU A 115 -20.86 -8.44 -22.75
CA GLU A 115 -21.94 -8.67 -23.71
C GLU A 115 -23.28 -8.07 -23.25
N ASP A 116 -23.48 -6.77 -23.54
CA ASP A 116 -24.82 -6.20 -23.76
C ASP A 116 -24.74 -5.11 -24.83
N ASP A 117 -24.45 -5.55 -26.06
CA ASP A 117 -24.71 -4.78 -27.27
C ASP A 117 -26.20 -4.95 -27.63
N GLY A 118 -27.05 -4.04 -27.15
CA GLY A 118 -28.49 -4.01 -27.42
C GLY A 118 -28.93 -2.81 -28.28
N ASP A 119 -29.35 -3.16 -29.51
CA ASP A 119 -30.09 -2.43 -30.58
C ASP A 119 -29.50 -1.16 -31.23
#